data_AF-A0A382W0V1-F1
#
_entry.id   AF-A0A382W0V1-F1
#
_cell.length_a   1.000
_cell.length_b   1.000
_cell.length_c   1.000
_cell.angle_alpha   90.00
_cell.angle_beta   90.00
_cell.angle_gamma   90.00
#
_symmetry.space_group_name_H-M   'P 1'
#
loop_
_entity.id
_entity.type
_entity.pdbx_description
1 polymer ?
#
loop_
_entity_poly.entity_id
_entity_poly.type
_entity_poly.pdbx_seq_one_letter_code
_entity_poly.pdbx_strand_id
1 'polypeptide(L)'
;MKQPYSKLTVFSWSMYDFANQPFTTLIVTFIYGTFFTKVIADNEIIGTVLWSRGITITALIVAFLSPIMGAIADKGGYRKLYLIFWTWVSIAGALLLWYPNEGQVIFALTAFIIGNVGFEMGGVFCNAFLPEIAPKEKIG
;
A
#
# COMPACT_ATOMS: atom_id res chain seq x y z
N MET A 1 0.39 -33.15 -19.21
CA MET A 1 0.71 -31.70 -19.23
C MET A 1 0.91 -31.26 -17.79
N LYS A 2 2.15 -31.11 -17.31
CA LYS A 2 2.42 -30.70 -15.93
C LYS A 2 1.96 -29.25 -15.78
N GLN A 3 0.89 -28.98 -15.03
CA GLN A 3 0.58 -27.60 -14.64
C GLN A 3 1.67 -27.15 -13.66
N PRO A 4 2.52 -26.17 -14.00
CA PRO A 4 3.61 -25.75 -13.12
C PRO A 4 3.15 -24.94 -11.90
N TYR A 5 1.84 -24.71 -11.74
CA TYR A 5 1.29 -23.73 -10.82
C TYR A 5 0.29 -24.38 -9.88
N SER A 6 0.51 -24.22 -8.58
CA SER A 6 -0.44 -24.67 -7.56
C SER A 6 -1.65 -23.74 -7.57
N LYS A 7 -2.86 -24.29 -7.73
CA LYS A 7 -4.13 -23.54 -7.61
C LYS A 7 -4.22 -22.77 -6.28
N LEU A 8 -3.61 -23.32 -5.24
CA LEU A 8 -3.52 -22.68 -3.92
C LEU A 8 -2.72 -21.37 -3.98
N THR A 9 -1.61 -21.35 -4.72
CA THR A 9 -0.75 -20.16 -4.84
C THR A 9 -1.46 -19.03 -5.57
N VAL A 10 -2.18 -19.35 -6.66
CA VAL A 10 -3.01 -18.37 -7.38
C VAL A 10 -4.11 -17.83 -6.46
N PHE A 11 -4.79 -18.71 -5.72
CA PHE A 11 -5.81 -18.30 -4.76
C PHE A 11 -5.25 -17.42 -3.63
N SER A 12 -4.09 -17.76 -3.06
CA SER A 12 -3.43 -16.95 -2.04
C SER A 12 -3.05 -15.55 -2.55
N TRP A 13 -2.54 -15.46 -3.78
CA TRP A 13 -2.23 -14.19 -4.42
C TRP A 13 -3.50 -13.36 -4.66
N SER A 14 -4.55 -13.96 -5.23
CA SER A 14 -5.83 -13.28 -5.45
C SER A 14 -6.48 -12.81 -4.14
N MET A 15 -6.35 -13.59 -3.07
CA MET A 15 -6.85 -13.19 -1.75
C MET A 15 -6.06 -12.04 -1.14
N TYR A 16 -4.74 -12.02 -1.34
CA TYR A 16 -3.92 -10.88 -0.92
C TYR A 16 -4.31 -9.61 -1.68
N ASP A 17 -4.48 -9.68 -3.00
CA ASP A 17 -4.92 -8.53 -3.80
C ASP A 17 -6.31 -8.04 -3.36
N PHE A 18 -7.26 -8.96 -3.19
CA PHE A 18 -8.60 -8.65 -2.68
C PHE A 18 -8.57 -7.97 -1.31
N ALA A 19 -7.74 -8.45 -0.38
CA ALA A 19 -7.60 -7.87 0.95
C ALA A 19 -7.02 -6.44 0.94
N ASN A 20 -6.31 -6.06 -0.13
CA ASN A 20 -5.74 -4.73 -0.30
C ASN A 20 -6.76 -3.71 -0.86
N GLN A 21 -7.82 -4.15 -1.53
CA GLN A 21 -8.83 -3.28 -2.14
C GLN A 21 -9.50 -2.27 -1.17
N PRO A 22 -9.84 -2.64 0.08
CA PRO A 22 -10.43 -1.68 1.01
C PRO A 22 -9.50 -0.53 1.38
N PHE A 23 -8.18 -0.77 1.43
CA PHE A 23 -7.21 0.27 1.75
C PHE A 23 -7.24 1.37 0.67
N THR A 24 -7.10 1.00 -0.60
CA THR A 24 -7.14 1.99 -1.70
C THR A 24 -8.51 2.65 -1.84
N THR A 25 -9.59 1.89 -1.67
CA THR A 25 -10.95 2.40 -1.87
C THR A 25 -11.36 3.33 -0.74
N LEU A 26 -11.20 2.90 0.52
CA LEU A 26 -11.70 3.65 1.68
C LEU A 26 -10.70 4.69 2.17
N ILE A 27 -9.42 4.34 2.27
CA ILE A 27 -8.42 5.24 2.84
C ILE A 27 -7.95 6.25 1.81
N VAL A 28 -7.55 5.79 0.62
CA VAL A 28 -6.98 6.70 -0.39
C VAL A 28 -8.08 7.49 -1.10
N THR A 29 -9.18 6.82 -1.51
CA THR A 29 -10.15 7.41 -2.45
C THR A 29 -11.36 8.06 -1.78
N PHE A 30 -12.17 7.31 -1.02
CA PHE A 30 -13.54 7.76 -0.71
C PHE A 30 -13.75 8.32 0.70
N ILE A 31 -13.21 7.65 1.74
CA ILE A 31 -13.58 7.95 3.13
C ILE A 31 -12.54 8.83 3.80
N TYR A 32 -11.30 8.35 3.91
CA TYR A 32 -10.32 9.02 4.76
C TYR A 32 -9.82 10.34 4.18
N GLY A 33 -9.66 10.44 2.86
CA GLY A 33 -9.37 11.72 2.21
C GLY A 33 -10.41 12.79 2.53
N THR A 34 -11.70 12.45 2.43
CA THR A 34 -12.82 13.35 2.79
C THR A 34 -12.85 13.66 4.28
N PHE A 35 -12.62 12.66 5.14
CA PHE A 35 -12.56 12.87 6.59
C PHE A 35 -11.41 13.81 6.96
N PHE A 36 -10.25 13.64 6.35
CA PHE A 36 -9.10 14.51 6.55
C PHE A 36 -9.40 15.96 6.14
N THR A 37 -10.00 16.17 4.97
CA THR A 37 -10.28 17.53 4.48
C THR A 37 -11.40 18.24 5.22
N LYS A 38 -12.42 17.50 5.72
CA LYS A 38 -13.61 18.09 6.34
C LYS A 38 -13.61 18.12 7.87
N VAL A 39 -12.87 17.21 8.51
CA VAL A 39 -12.89 17.05 9.98
C VAL A 39 -11.53 17.36 10.60
N ILE A 40 -10.44 16.89 10.01
CA ILE A 40 -9.11 17.06 10.60
C ILE A 40 -8.51 18.43 10.25
N ALA A 41 -8.66 18.87 9.00
CA ALA A 41 -8.09 20.13 8.51
C ALA A 41 -8.98 21.33 8.86
N ASP A 42 -8.35 22.44 9.25
CA ASP A 42 -9.05 23.69 9.60
C ASP A 42 -9.83 24.30 8.41
N ASN A 43 -9.40 24.01 7.18
CA ASN A 43 -10.01 24.52 5.97
C ASN A 43 -9.96 23.46 4.87
N GLU A 44 -11.08 23.19 4.20
CA GLU A 44 -11.20 22.16 3.16
C GLU A 44 -10.25 22.37 1.97
N ILE A 45 -10.00 23.62 1.58
CA ILE A 45 -9.06 23.96 0.49
C ILE A 45 -7.63 23.61 0.92
N ILE A 46 -7.24 24.04 2.13
CA ILE A 46 -5.90 23.75 2.67
C ILE A 46 -5.74 22.24 2.90
N GLY A 47 -6.76 21.58 3.44
CA GLY A 47 -6.80 20.13 3.63
C GLY A 47 -6.60 19.37 2.32
N THR A 48 -7.24 19.81 1.24
CA THR A 48 -7.07 19.19 -0.10
C THR A 48 -5.63 19.35 -0.61
N VAL A 49 -5.03 20.52 -0.43
CA VAL A 49 -3.62 20.75 -0.77
C VAL A 49 -2.70 19.88 0.08
N LEU A 50 -2.96 19.75 1.38
CA LEU A 50 -2.14 18.93 2.28
C LEU A 50 -2.27 17.43 1.98
N TRP A 51 -3.48 16.96 1.69
CA TRP A 51 -3.74 15.58 1.30
C TRP A 51 -3.02 15.21 0.00
N SER A 52 -3.15 16.04 -1.04
CA SER A 52 -2.45 15.83 -2.32
C SER A 52 -0.92 15.88 -2.19
N ARG A 53 -0.39 16.73 -1.30
CA ARG A 53 1.03 16.70 -0.92
C ARG A 53 1.41 15.39 -0.23
N GLY A 54 0.57 14.87 0.66
CA GLY A 54 0.77 13.57 1.31
C GLY A 54 0.85 12.41 0.32
N ILE A 55 -0.05 12.38 -0.67
CA ILE A 55 -0.02 11.40 -1.77
C ILE A 55 1.28 11.54 -2.58
N THR A 56 1.66 12.77 -2.93
CA THR A 56 2.88 13.04 -3.70
C THR A 56 4.14 12.61 -2.95
N ILE A 57 4.22 12.92 -1.65
CA ILE A 57 5.34 12.49 -0.79
C ILE A 57 5.39 10.96 -0.74
N THR A 58 4.25 10.29 -0.59
CA THR A 58 4.20 8.83 -0.62
C THR A 58 4.71 8.29 -1.95
N ALA A 59 4.23 8.82 -3.08
CA ALA A 59 4.65 8.39 -4.40
C ALA A 59 6.16 8.57 -4.61
N LEU A 60 6.74 9.69 -4.14
CA LEU A 60 8.19 9.91 -4.19
C LEU A 60 8.94 8.88 -3.33
N ILE A 61 8.51 8.66 -2.09
CA ILE A 61 9.11 7.67 -1.19
C ILE A 61 9.09 6.28 -1.86
N VAL A 62 7.93 5.86 -2.37
CA VAL A 62 7.77 4.56 -3.06
C VAL A 62 8.65 4.49 -4.31
N ALA A 63 8.73 5.56 -5.10
CA ALA A 63 9.56 5.60 -6.31
C ALA A 63 11.05 5.38 -6.00
N PHE A 64 11.55 5.91 -4.89
CA PHE A 64 12.93 5.67 -4.45
C PHE A 64 13.12 4.32 -3.75
N LEU A 65 12.17 3.89 -2.91
CA LEU A 65 12.29 2.63 -2.16
C LEU A 65 12.10 1.39 -3.05
N SER A 66 11.22 1.46 -4.04
CA SER A 66 10.89 0.33 -4.93
C SER A 66 12.13 -0.32 -5.58
N PRO A 67 13.02 0.42 -6.28
CA PRO A 67 14.20 -0.19 -6.89
C PRO A 67 15.21 -0.72 -5.87
N ILE A 68 15.38 -0.02 -4.74
CA ILE A 68 16.34 -0.41 -3.69
C ILE A 68 15.88 -1.72 -3.03
N MET A 69 14.64 -1.75 -2.56
CA MET A 69 14.07 -2.89 -1.86
C MET A 69 13.86 -4.08 -2.83
N GLY A 70 13.48 -3.82 -4.08
CA GLY A 70 13.38 -4.85 -5.12
C GLY A 70 14.73 -5.52 -5.38
N ALA A 71 15.80 -4.74 -5.57
CA ALA A 71 17.15 -5.29 -5.76
C ALA A 71 17.65 -6.11 -4.57
N ILE A 72 17.34 -5.69 -3.33
CA ILE A 72 17.70 -6.43 -2.11
C ILE A 72 16.93 -7.74 -2.01
N ALA A 73 15.61 -7.70 -2.25
CA ALA A 73 14.77 -8.89 -2.17
C ALA A 73 15.14 -9.94 -3.23
N ASP A 74 15.54 -9.50 -4.42
CA ASP A 74 15.98 -10.35 -5.53
C ASP A 74 17.30 -11.07 -5.25
N LYS A 75 18.26 -10.37 -4.63
CA LYS A 75 19.56 -10.97 -4.27
C LYS A 75 19.48 -11.91 -3.07
N GLY A 76 18.61 -11.61 -2.11
CA GLY A 76 18.50 -12.35 -0.86
C GLY A 76 17.48 -13.49 -0.85
N GLY A 77 16.60 -13.59 -1.86
CA GLY A 77 15.49 -14.56 -1.86
C GLY A 77 14.43 -14.28 -0.78
N TYR A 78 14.49 -13.14 -0.10
CA TYR A 78 13.63 -12.77 1.02
C TYR A 78 12.33 -12.06 0.58
N ARG A 79 11.94 -12.14 -0.70
CA ARG A 79 10.75 -11.46 -1.26
C ARG A 79 9.49 -11.66 -0.40
N LYS A 80 9.27 -12.89 0.11
CA LYS A 80 8.12 -13.21 0.96
C LYS A 80 8.18 -12.51 2.33
N LEU A 81 9.37 -12.39 2.91
CA LEU A 81 9.58 -11.71 4.19
C LEU A 81 9.31 -10.20 4.04
N TYR A 82 9.80 -9.58 2.97
CA TYR A 82 9.54 -8.18 2.68
C TYR A 82 8.07 -7.90 2.41
N LEU A 83 7.37 -8.79 1.69
CA LEU A 83 5.92 -8.69 1.52
C LEU A 83 5.21 -8.65 2.88
N ILE A 84 5.49 -9.61 3.76
CA ILE A 84 4.89 -9.68 5.09
C ILE A 84 5.22 -8.42 5.92
N PHE A 85 6.47 -7.96 5.88
CA PHE A 85 6.88 -6.75 6.58
C PHE A 85 6.06 -5.53 6.14
N TRP A 86 5.94 -5.30 4.83
CA TRP A 86 5.20 -4.16 4.30
C TRP A 86 3.68 -4.27 4.55
N THR A 87 3.13 -5.49 4.54
CA THR A 87 1.75 -5.72 4.98
C THR A 87 1.56 -5.28 6.43
N TRP A 88 2.47 -5.62 7.34
CA TRP A 88 2.39 -5.18 8.74
C TRP A 88 2.52 -3.66 8.88
N VAL A 89 3.39 -3.02 8.09
CA VAL A 89 3.49 -1.55 8.07
C VAL A 89 2.18 -0.92 7.61
N SER A 90 1.54 -1.47 6.56
CA SER A 90 0.23 -1.01 6.09
C SER A 90 -0.85 -1.15 7.16
N ILE A 91 -0.92 -2.30 7.84
CA ILE A 91 -1.86 -2.54 8.95
C ILE A 91 -1.63 -1.56 10.09
N ALA A 92 -0.37 -1.37 10.51
CA ALA A 92 -0.04 -0.43 11.56
C ALA A 92 -0.42 1.01 11.18
N GLY A 93 -0.16 1.43 9.94
CA GLY A 93 -0.58 2.73 9.42
C GLY A 93 -2.11 2.88 9.44
N ALA A 94 -2.86 1.89 8.96
CA ALA A 94 -4.32 1.90 8.98
C ALA A 94 -4.88 2.00 10.41
N LEU A 95 -4.30 1.29 11.38
CA LEU A 95 -4.69 1.39 12.78
C LEU A 95 -4.37 2.76 13.38
N LEU A 96 -3.23 3.35 13.00
CA LEU A 96 -2.84 4.68 13.46
C LEU A 96 -3.80 5.77 12.98
N LEU A 97 -4.43 5.60 11.82
CA LEU A 97 -5.39 6.54 11.26
C LEU A 97 -6.68 6.68 12.07
N TRP A 98 -6.94 5.79 13.04
CA TRP A 98 -8.08 5.88 13.94
C TRP A 98 -7.92 6.95 15.03
N TYR A 99 -6.69 7.26 15.45
CA TYR A 99 -6.41 8.13 16.60
C TYR A 99 -6.40 9.66 16.36
N PRO A 100 -6.17 10.21 15.14
CA PRO A 100 -6.12 11.65 14.96
C PRO A 100 -7.45 12.34 15.30
N ASN A 101 -7.39 13.40 16.08
CA ASN A 101 -8.51 14.30 16.37
C ASN A 101 -8.41 15.57 15.52
N GLU A 102 -9.45 16.41 15.60
CA GLU A 102 -9.52 17.71 14.92
C GLU A 102 -8.25 18.54 15.17
N GLY A 103 -7.68 19.13 14.11
CA GLY A 103 -6.44 19.91 14.18
C GLY A 103 -5.13 19.10 14.20
N GLN A 104 -5.17 17.78 14.38
CA GLN A 104 -3.96 16.92 14.38
C GLN A 104 -3.49 16.51 12.97
N VAL A 105 -3.41 17.49 12.08
CA VAL A 105 -3.10 17.34 10.65
C VAL A 105 -1.80 16.59 10.38
N ILE A 106 -0.71 16.96 11.08
CA ILE A 106 0.62 16.35 10.87
C ILE A 106 0.61 14.87 11.25
N PHE A 107 -0.06 14.53 12.36
CA PHE A 107 -0.15 13.15 12.84
C PHE A 107 -0.95 12.29 11.86
N ALA A 108 -2.11 12.77 11.41
CA ALA A 108 -2.93 12.08 10.41
C ALA A 108 -2.20 11.86 9.07
N LEU A 109 -1.51 12.89 8.55
CA LEU A 109 -0.72 12.77 7.32
C LEU A 109 0.44 11.81 7.47
N THR A 110 1.15 11.84 8.60
CA THR A 110 2.30 10.96 8.82
C THR A 110 1.84 9.50 8.92
N ALA A 111 0.76 9.23 9.66
CA ALA A 111 0.14 7.91 9.73
C ALA A 111 -0.31 7.43 8.34
N PHE A 112 -0.91 8.33 7.55
CA PHE A 112 -1.37 8.02 6.18
C PHE A 112 -0.20 7.68 5.27
N ILE A 113 0.86 8.49 5.28
CA ILE A 113 2.06 8.25 4.47
C ILE A 113 2.69 6.91 4.83
N ILE A 114 2.85 6.60 6.12
CA ILE A 114 3.41 5.31 6.56
C ILE A 114 2.55 4.14 6.06
N GLY A 115 1.23 4.21 6.27
CA GLY A 115 0.31 3.16 5.82
C GLY A 115 0.32 3.00 4.30
N ASN A 116 0.25 4.11 3.57
CA ASN A 116 0.18 4.11 2.11
C ASN A 116 1.49 3.66 1.46
N VAL A 117 2.65 4.02 2.03
CA VAL A 117 3.94 3.45 1.61
C VAL A 117 3.96 1.94 1.81
N GLY A 118 3.47 1.44 2.95
CA GLY A 118 3.38 0.01 3.21
C GLY A 118 2.47 -0.72 2.24
N PHE A 119 1.32 -0.13 1.92
CA PHE A 119 0.38 -0.63 0.92
C PHE A 119 1.04 -0.73 -0.47
N GLU A 120 1.61 0.36 -0.96
CA GLU A 120 2.25 0.43 -2.29
C GLU A 120 3.42 -0.54 -2.41
N MET A 121 4.33 -0.56 -1.41
CA MET A 121 5.46 -1.46 -1.40
C MET A 121 5.02 -2.93 -1.31
N GLY A 122 3.99 -3.24 -0.51
CA GLY A 122 3.38 -4.56 -0.45
C GLY A 122 2.83 -5.00 -1.81
N GLY A 123 2.20 -4.07 -2.54
CA GLY A 123 1.74 -4.28 -3.92
C GLY A 123 2.88 -4.56 -4.89
N VAL A 124 3.98 -3.79 -4.84
CA VAL A 124 5.17 -4.02 -5.67
C VAL A 124 5.71 -5.44 -5.49
N PHE A 125 5.87 -5.89 -4.24
CA PHE A 125 6.36 -7.26 -3.97
C PHE A 125 5.35 -8.34 -4.36
N CYS A 126 4.06 -8.11 -4.13
CA CYS A 126 3.01 -9.04 -4.54
C CYS A 126 3.00 -9.22 -6.07
N ASN A 127 3.14 -8.12 -6.81
CA ASN A 127 3.18 -8.12 -8.27
C ASN A 127 4.48 -8.74 -8.81
N ALA A 128 5.59 -8.65 -8.08
CA ALA A 128 6.83 -9.32 -8.45
C ALA A 128 6.73 -10.86 -8.46
N PHE A 129 5.75 -11.43 -7.74
CA PHE A 129 5.47 -12.87 -7.77
C PHE A 129 4.62 -13.31 -8.97
N LEU A 130 3.90 -12.41 -9.65
CA LEU A 130 3.03 -12.73 -10.79
C LEU A 130 3.70 -13.60 -11.87
N PRO A 131 4.94 -13.30 -12.33
CA PRO A 131 5.62 -14.10 -13.34
C PRO A 131 5.95 -15.54 -12.90
N GLU A 132 6.00 -15.80 -11.59
CA GLU A 132 6.28 -17.13 -11.03
C GLU A 132 5.00 -17.95 -10.77
N ILE A 133 3.86 -17.29 -10.61
CA ILE A 133 2.59 -17.92 -10.22
C ILE A 133 1.60 -18.11 -11.37
N ALA A 134 1.76 -17.37 -12.46
CA ALA A 134 0.89 -17.45 -13.63
C ALA A 134 1.70 -17.57 -14.93
N PRO A 135 1.28 -18.42 -15.88
CA PRO A 135 1.87 -18.44 -17.21
C PRO A 135 1.61 -17.10 -17.91
N LYS A 136 2.58 -16.61 -18.68
CA LYS A 136 2.52 -15.32 -19.39
C LYS A 136 1.22 -15.12 -20.21
N GLU A 137 0.65 -16.20 -20.74
CA GLU A 137 -0.62 -16.18 -21.51
C GLU A 137 -1.88 -15.87 -20.68
N LYS A 138 -1.78 -15.90 -19.35
CA LYS A 138 -2.87 -15.57 -18.42
C LYS A 138 -2.64 -14.29 -17.62
N ILE A 139 -1.54 -13.60 -17.88
CA ILE A 139 -1.23 -12.29 -17.28
C ILE A 139 -1.68 -11.25 -18.31
N GLY A 140 -2.82 -10.62 -18.08
CA GLY A 140 -3.44 -9.65 -18.99
C GLY A 140 -4.54 -8.86 -18.31
#